data_AF-A0A699ZCU1-F1
#
_entry.id   AF-A0A699ZCU1-F1
#
_cell.length_a   1.000
_cell.length_b   1.000
_cell.length_c   1.000
_cell.angle_alpha   90.00
_cell.angle_beta   90.00
_cell.angle_gamma   90.00
#
_symmetry.space_group_name_H-M   'P 1'
#
loop_
_entity.id
_entity.type
_entity.pdbx_description
1 polymer ?
#
loop_
_entity_poly.entity_id
_entity_poly.type
_entity_poly.pdbx_seq_one_letter_code
_entity_poly.pdbx_strand_id
1 'polypeptide(L)'
;MDLLFWTPFGDLHRLLLRGEPGVTTALDAQFKWLVDNLSSGACGFKPPSDASKKLLETSSVIPLTSGQKFAVDAKLRKATLQASIMLELDELQTHILVKRWVRDQGLRAAVKAAEQDYPLDGHAMLQVLASYHQERLLLLKSLQTVIVQGLHDAAMKQFTGRLLEAGLEQRLAAALRSN
;
A
#
# COMPACT_ATOMS: atom_id res chain seq x y z
N MET A 1 -3.81 -7.27 11.55
CA MET A 1 -3.29 -7.80 10.26
C MET A 1 -3.83 -7.02 9.07
N ASP A 2 -5.10 -6.60 9.04
CA ASP A 2 -5.65 -5.83 7.90
C ASP A 2 -4.88 -4.56 7.53
N LEU A 3 -4.27 -3.90 8.51
CA LEU A 3 -3.50 -2.67 8.28
C LEU A 3 -2.25 -2.89 7.42
N LEU A 4 -1.77 -4.14 7.31
CA LEU A 4 -0.65 -4.47 6.43
C LEU A 4 -1.08 -4.50 4.95
N PHE A 5 -2.37 -4.61 4.67
CA PHE A 5 -2.91 -4.74 3.33
C PHE A 5 -3.62 -3.45 2.92
N TRP A 6 -3.31 -2.95 1.73
CA TRP A 6 -4.00 -1.81 1.11
C TRP A 6 -4.42 -2.18 -0.30
N THR A 7 -5.27 -1.40 -0.96
CA THR A 7 -5.46 -1.49 -2.42
C THR A 7 -4.58 -0.46 -3.13
N PRO A 8 -4.13 -0.70 -4.38
CA PRO A 8 -3.30 0.26 -5.10
C PRO A 8 -3.92 1.67 -5.13
N PHE A 9 -3.14 2.70 -4.80
CA PHE A 9 -3.64 4.08 -4.78
C PHE A 9 -3.68 4.72 -6.17
N GLY A 10 -3.10 4.07 -7.19
CA GLY A 10 -3.11 4.57 -8.56
C GLY A 10 -4.50 4.71 -9.16
N ASP A 11 -5.39 3.75 -8.90
CA ASP A 11 -6.76 3.81 -9.41
C ASP A 11 -7.58 4.88 -8.68
N LEU A 12 -7.42 4.99 -7.35
CA LEU A 12 -8.04 6.08 -6.57
C LEU A 12 -7.60 7.45 -7.09
N HIS A 13 -6.30 7.65 -7.29
CA HIS A 13 -5.78 8.92 -7.77
C HIS A 13 -6.29 9.26 -9.17
N ARG A 14 -6.38 8.26 -10.06
CA ARG A 14 -6.93 8.44 -11.41
C ARG A 14 -8.40 8.84 -11.38
N LEU A 15 -9.21 8.18 -10.54
CA LEU A 15 -10.63 8.52 -10.38
C LEU A 15 -10.79 9.97 -9.88
N LEU A 16 -9.99 10.37 -8.88
CA LEU A 16 -10.00 11.73 -8.32
C LEU A 16 -9.63 12.81 -9.35
N LEU A 17 -8.63 12.55 -10.20
CA LEU A 17 -8.21 13.50 -11.22
C LEU A 17 -9.23 13.66 -12.36
N ARG A 18 -9.93 12.59 -12.71
CA ARG A 18 -10.90 12.59 -13.82
C ARG A 18 -12.30 13.04 -13.41
N GLY A 19 -12.58 13.12 -12.10
CA GLY A 19 -13.91 13.43 -11.59
C GLY A 19 -14.96 12.39 -12.00
N GLU A 20 -14.54 11.12 -12.12
CA GLU A 20 -15.43 10.05 -12.58
C GLU A 20 -16.50 9.71 -11.52
N PRO A 21 -17.71 9.27 -11.95
CA PRO A 21 -18.72 8.76 -11.03
C PRO A 21 -18.16 7.61 -10.16
N GLY A 22 -18.47 7.62 -8.87
CA GLY A 22 -18.00 6.58 -7.93
C GLY A 22 -16.74 6.93 -7.13
N VAL A 23 -16.15 8.12 -7.33
CA VAL A 23 -15.06 8.65 -6.50
C VAL A 23 -15.37 8.57 -5.01
N THR A 24 -16.58 8.96 -4.59
CA THR A 24 -16.99 8.94 -3.17
C THR A 24 -17.01 7.53 -2.60
N THR A 25 -17.55 6.56 -3.34
CA THR A 25 -17.53 5.14 -2.95
C THR A 25 -16.11 4.60 -2.85
N ALA A 26 -15.24 4.94 -3.80
CA ALA A 26 -13.83 4.53 -3.77
C ALA A 26 -13.09 5.13 -2.56
N LEU A 27 -13.34 6.41 -2.25
CA LEU A 27 -12.81 7.09 -1.08
C LEU A 27 -13.30 6.47 0.23
N ASP A 28 -14.60 6.16 0.32
CA ASP A 28 -15.19 5.51 1.50
C ASP A 28 -14.61 4.13 1.74
N ALA A 29 -14.37 3.35 0.69
CA ALA A 29 -13.70 2.06 0.79
C ALA A 29 -12.27 2.18 1.37
N GLN A 30 -11.60 3.32 1.14
CA GLN A 30 -10.27 3.59 1.68
C GLN A 30 -10.30 4.32 3.03
N PHE A 31 -11.44 4.87 3.46
CA PHE A 31 -11.52 5.80 4.60
C PHE A 31 -10.88 5.23 5.86
N LYS A 32 -11.20 3.99 6.23
CA LYS A 32 -10.60 3.33 7.40
C LYS A 32 -9.08 3.20 7.26
N TRP A 33 -8.61 2.77 6.10
CA TRP A 33 -7.17 2.65 5.87
C TRP A 33 -6.48 4.01 5.93
N LEU A 34 -7.07 5.05 5.32
CA LEU A 34 -6.58 6.43 5.36
C LEU A 34 -6.50 6.92 6.82
N VAL A 35 -7.59 6.83 7.60
CA VAL A 35 -7.61 7.27 9.00
C VAL A 35 -6.63 6.47 9.88
N ASP A 36 -6.50 5.16 9.67
CA ASP A 36 -5.62 4.36 10.52
C ASP A 36 -4.12 4.52 10.14
N ASN A 37 -3.81 4.83 8.87
CA ASN A 37 -2.45 4.74 8.32
C ASN A 37 -1.84 6.05 7.81
N LEU A 38 -2.63 6.99 7.25
CA LEU A 38 -2.09 8.33 6.91
C LEU A 38 -1.79 9.14 8.15
N SER A 39 -2.61 8.94 9.17
CA SER A 39 -2.53 9.72 10.38
C SER A 39 -1.24 9.47 11.17
N SER A 40 -0.60 8.33 10.95
CA SER A 40 0.74 8.08 11.48
C SER A 40 1.84 8.49 10.48
N GLY A 41 1.62 9.47 9.60
CA GLY A 41 2.67 10.00 8.71
C GLY A 41 3.10 9.04 7.60
N ALA A 42 2.15 8.28 7.04
CA ALA A 42 2.41 7.12 6.18
C ALA A 42 3.07 5.92 6.90
N CYS A 43 3.08 5.86 8.23
CA CYS A 43 3.49 4.66 8.99
C CYS A 43 2.49 3.49 8.89
N GLY A 44 1.55 3.51 7.93
CA GLY A 44 0.94 2.28 7.44
C GLY A 44 1.95 1.36 6.76
N PHE A 45 3.02 1.93 6.22
CA PHE A 45 4.21 1.20 5.80
C PHE A 45 5.07 0.95 7.04
N LYS A 46 4.99 -0.26 7.57
CA LYS A 46 5.64 -0.67 8.81
C LYS A 46 7.09 -1.09 8.55
N PRO A 47 7.99 -0.94 9.54
CA PRO A 47 9.33 -1.51 9.44
C PRO A 47 9.28 -3.04 9.43
N PRO A 48 10.38 -3.72 9.06
CA PRO A 48 10.50 -5.17 9.13
C PRO A 48 10.18 -5.70 10.54
N SER A 49 9.59 -6.90 10.61
CA SER A 49 9.28 -7.51 11.91
C SER A 49 9.40 -9.03 11.90
N ASP A 50 9.95 -9.59 13.00
CA ASP A 50 10.09 -11.03 13.16
C ASP A 50 8.75 -11.77 13.03
N ALA A 51 7.65 -11.13 13.46
CA ALA A 51 6.31 -11.67 13.34
C ALA A 51 5.88 -11.82 11.87
N SER A 52 6.05 -10.77 11.06
CA SER A 52 5.70 -10.80 9.64
C SER A 52 6.62 -11.69 8.83
N LYS A 53 7.92 -11.70 9.14
CA LYS A 53 8.89 -12.63 8.57
C LYS A 53 8.49 -14.09 8.82
N LYS A 54 8.21 -14.44 10.08
CA LYS A 54 7.79 -15.80 10.45
C LYS A 54 6.48 -16.19 9.76
N LEU A 55 5.51 -15.28 9.67
CA LEU A 55 4.26 -15.53 8.96
C LEU A 55 4.49 -15.79 7.47
N LEU A 56 5.34 -14.99 6.82
CA LEU A 56 5.70 -15.16 5.41
C LEU A 56 6.34 -16.54 5.14
N GLU A 57 7.22 -16.98 6.04
CA GLU A 57 7.95 -18.25 5.91
C GLU A 57 7.07 -19.48 6.17
N THR A 58 6.19 -19.40 7.16
CA THR A 58 5.43 -20.56 7.67
C THR A 58 4.05 -20.72 7.05
N SER A 59 3.44 -19.63 6.56
CA SER A 59 2.06 -19.64 6.06
C SER A 59 2.00 -19.69 4.55
N SER A 60 1.06 -20.47 4.01
CA SER A 60 0.63 -20.41 2.60
C SER A 60 -0.56 -19.47 2.40
N VAL A 61 -1.36 -19.28 3.46
CA VAL A 61 -2.53 -18.39 3.47
C VAL A 61 -2.59 -17.67 4.80
N ILE A 62 -2.75 -16.35 4.75
CA ILE A 62 -2.86 -15.48 5.90
C ILE A 62 -4.31 -14.96 5.97
N PRO A 63 -5.08 -15.26 7.03
CA PRO A 63 -6.43 -14.76 7.19
C PRO A 63 -6.43 -13.27 7.53
N LEU A 64 -7.29 -12.50 6.86
CA LEU A 64 -7.53 -11.08 7.13
C LEU A 64 -8.73 -10.94 8.05
N THR A 65 -8.74 -9.92 8.92
CA THR A 65 -9.89 -9.62 9.79
C THR A 65 -11.13 -9.19 8.99
N SER A 66 -10.98 -8.83 7.71
CA SER A 66 -12.07 -8.64 6.76
C SER A 66 -12.76 -9.94 6.31
N GLY A 67 -12.27 -11.12 6.73
CA GLY A 67 -12.71 -12.43 6.25
C GLY A 67 -12.10 -12.85 4.91
N GLN A 68 -11.34 -11.95 4.26
CA GLN A 68 -10.56 -12.28 3.08
C GLN A 68 -9.32 -13.12 3.44
N LYS A 69 -8.75 -13.79 2.44
CA LYS A 69 -7.55 -14.61 2.60
C LYS A 69 -6.45 -14.09 1.69
N PHE A 70 -5.28 -13.84 2.26
CA PHE A 70 -4.11 -13.48 1.51
C PHE A 70 -3.25 -14.72 1.22
N ALA A 71 -3.19 -15.13 -0.05
CA ALA A 71 -2.34 -16.22 -0.47
C ALA A 71 -0.88 -15.77 -0.58
N VAL A 72 0.00 -16.42 0.17
CA VAL A 72 1.46 -16.25 0.11
C VAL A 72 1.99 -17.13 -1.02
N ASP A 73 2.67 -16.52 -1.97
CA ASP A 73 3.37 -17.26 -3.02
C ASP A 73 4.76 -17.65 -2.51
N ALA A 74 4.93 -18.94 -2.20
CA ALA A 74 6.20 -19.47 -1.71
C ALA A 74 7.38 -19.15 -2.65
N LYS A 75 7.13 -19.05 -3.96
CA LYS A 75 8.16 -18.76 -4.97
C LYS A 75 8.71 -17.34 -4.86
N LEU A 76 7.92 -16.41 -4.32
CA LEU A 76 8.30 -15.00 -4.19
C LEU A 76 8.97 -14.69 -2.85
N ARG A 77 9.11 -15.65 -1.93
CA ARG A 77 9.63 -15.41 -0.57
C ARG A 77 11.04 -14.83 -0.55
N LYS A 78 11.96 -15.41 -1.32
CA LYS A 78 13.36 -14.95 -1.37
C LYS A 78 13.45 -13.51 -1.90
N ALA A 79 12.78 -13.23 -3.01
CA ALA A 79 12.63 -11.89 -3.59
C ALA A 79 12.00 -10.90 -2.59
N THR A 80 10.98 -11.34 -1.85
CA THR A 80 10.30 -10.55 -0.82
C THR A 80 11.25 -10.17 0.31
N LEU A 81 11.98 -11.13 0.86
CA LEU A 81 12.93 -10.88 1.95
C LEU A 81 14.06 -9.95 1.52
N GLN A 82 14.58 -10.14 0.31
CA GLN A 82 15.60 -9.26 -0.27
C GLN A 82 15.08 -7.82 -0.42
N ALA A 83 13.87 -7.65 -0.98
CA ALA A 83 13.27 -6.33 -1.15
C ALA A 83 12.89 -5.67 0.19
N SER A 84 12.47 -6.46 1.19
CA SER A 84 12.08 -5.98 2.51
C SER A 84 13.24 -5.32 3.23
N ILE A 85 14.43 -5.92 3.14
CA ILE A 85 15.68 -5.34 3.66
C ILE A 85 15.98 -4.00 2.98
N MET A 86 15.90 -3.95 1.65
CA MET A 86 16.23 -2.73 0.90
C MET A 86 15.23 -1.59 1.08
N LEU A 87 13.96 -1.92 1.30
CA LEU A 87 12.88 -0.96 1.50
C LEU A 87 12.71 -0.53 2.96
N GLU A 88 13.36 -1.24 3.89
CA GLU A 88 13.07 -1.18 5.32
C GLU A 88 11.55 -1.28 5.57
N LEU A 89 10.92 -2.23 4.88
CA LEU A 89 9.47 -2.43 4.86
C LEU A 89 9.13 -3.83 5.35
N ASP A 90 8.05 -3.93 6.12
CA ASP A 90 7.45 -5.17 6.59
C ASP A 90 7.36 -6.24 5.50
N GLU A 91 7.69 -7.48 5.86
CA GLU A 91 7.84 -8.59 4.94
C GLU A 91 6.52 -8.92 4.22
N LEU A 92 5.38 -8.81 4.90
CA LEU A 92 4.07 -9.07 4.28
C LEU A 92 3.66 -7.93 3.36
N GLN A 93 3.94 -6.68 3.74
CA GLN A 93 3.71 -5.52 2.87
C GLN A 93 4.58 -5.55 1.62
N THR A 94 5.82 -5.96 1.79
CA THR A 94 6.75 -6.18 0.68
C THR A 94 6.25 -7.31 -0.22
N HIS A 95 5.70 -8.39 0.35
CA HIS A 95 5.16 -9.49 -0.44
C HIS A 95 4.02 -9.04 -1.35
N ILE A 96 3.15 -8.14 -0.86
CA ILE A 96 2.07 -7.54 -1.65
C ILE A 96 2.64 -6.77 -2.84
N LEU A 97 3.66 -5.94 -2.61
CA LEU A 97 4.31 -5.14 -3.66
C LEU A 97 4.95 -6.02 -4.73
N VAL A 98 5.74 -7.02 -4.32
CA VAL A 98 6.39 -7.96 -5.25
C VAL A 98 5.34 -8.73 -6.04
N LYS A 99 4.27 -9.22 -5.39
CA LYS A 99 3.19 -9.94 -6.06
C LYS A 99 2.43 -9.08 -7.08
N ARG A 100 2.20 -7.80 -6.77
CA ARG A 100 1.59 -6.84 -7.71
C ARG A 100 2.51 -6.57 -8.89
N TRP A 101 3.77 -6.29 -8.62
CA TRP A 101 4.76 -6.05 -9.66
C TRP A 101 4.84 -7.23 -10.64
N VAL A 102 4.91 -8.48 -10.14
CA VAL A 102 4.88 -9.69 -10.97
C VAL A 102 3.61 -9.78 -11.81
N ARG A 103 2.45 -9.47 -11.23
CA ARG A 103 1.16 -9.47 -11.94
C ARG A 103 1.13 -8.42 -13.05
N ASP A 104 1.57 -7.19 -12.74
CA ASP A 104 1.47 -6.03 -13.61
C ASP A 104 2.48 -6.09 -14.78
N GLN A 105 3.62 -6.76 -14.60
CA GLN A 105 4.59 -7.07 -15.67
C GLN A 105 4.11 -8.17 -16.64
N GLY A 106 2.98 -8.82 -16.35
CA GLY A 106 2.46 -9.93 -17.11
C GLY A 106 3.28 -11.20 -16.89
N LEU A 107 2.58 -12.31 -16.66
CA LEU A 107 3.03 -13.69 -16.46
C LEU A 107 4.19 -14.21 -17.37
N ARG A 108 4.61 -13.47 -18.41
CA ARG A 108 5.63 -13.85 -19.40
C ARG A 108 7.08 -13.80 -18.89
N ALA A 109 7.41 -12.95 -17.93
CA ALA A 109 8.70 -13.00 -17.23
C ALA A 109 8.70 -14.06 -16.10
N ALA A 110 7.57 -14.20 -15.42
CA ALA A 110 7.36 -15.08 -14.28
C ALA A 110 7.42 -16.59 -14.61
N VAL A 111 7.06 -16.99 -15.85
CA VAL A 111 7.13 -18.40 -16.31
C VAL A 111 8.54 -18.78 -16.79
N LYS A 112 9.36 -17.84 -17.29
CA LYS A 112 10.76 -18.12 -17.70
C LYS A 112 11.75 -18.15 -16.53
N ALA A 113 11.46 -17.46 -15.43
CA ALA A 113 12.25 -17.51 -14.19
C ALA A 113 11.81 -18.64 -13.23
N ALA A 114 10.71 -19.34 -13.54
CA ALA A 114 10.11 -20.36 -12.68
C ALA A 114 10.95 -21.64 -12.46
N GLU A 115 12.13 -21.75 -13.08
CA GLU A 115 13.04 -22.88 -12.92
C GLU A 115 14.24 -22.60 -12.00
N GLN A 116 14.46 -21.36 -11.56
CA GLN A 116 15.59 -21.05 -10.68
C GLN A 116 15.17 -20.11 -9.55
N ASP A 117 15.70 -20.37 -8.36
CA ASP A 117 15.50 -19.63 -7.11
C ASP A 117 15.97 -18.16 -7.24
N TYR A 118 15.19 -17.33 -7.94
CA TYR A 118 15.61 -16.04 -8.51
C TYR A 118 15.60 -14.95 -7.42
N PRO A 119 16.77 -14.52 -6.89
CA PRO A 119 16.84 -13.22 -6.24
C PRO A 119 16.43 -12.14 -7.26
N LEU A 120 15.82 -11.04 -6.80
CA LEU A 120 15.57 -9.91 -7.69
C LEU A 120 16.92 -9.42 -8.22
N ASP A 121 17.08 -9.43 -9.55
CA ASP A 121 18.20 -8.73 -10.17
C ASP A 121 18.07 -7.22 -9.94
N GLY A 122 19.16 -6.49 -10.19
CA GLY A 122 19.19 -5.04 -9.90
C GLY A 122 18.08 -4.26 -10.61
N HIS A 123 17.67 -4.67 -11.81
CA HIS A 123 16.62 -3.99 -12.56
C HIS A 123 15.23 -4.26 -11.96
N ALA A 124 14.92 -5.53 -11.67
CA ALA A 124 13.69 -5.92 -11.01
C ALA A 124 13.54 -5.26 -9.63
N MET A 125 14.63 -5.20 -8.86
CA MET A 125 14.65 -4.52 -7.58
C MET A 125 14.31 -3.02 -7.72
N LEU A 126 14.95 -2.31 -8.65
CA LEU A 126 14.64 -0.90 -8.91
C LEU A 126 13.17 -0.67 -9.28
N GLN A 127 12.54 -1.59 -10.02
CA GLN A 127 11.11 -1.47 -10.36
C GLN A 127 10.21 -1.68 -9.14
N VAL A 128 10.53 -2.61 -8.25
CA VAL A 128 9.80 -2.80 -6.98
C VAL A 128 9.93 -1.56 -6.09
N LEU A 129 11.14 -1.00 -5.97
CA LEU A 129 11.39 0.25 -5.25
C LEU A 129 10.60 1.42 -5.84
N ALA A 130 10.62 1.58 -7.16
CA ALA A 130 9.86 2.62 -7.84
C ALA A 130 8.35 2.46 -7.57
N SER A 131 7.84 1.23 -7.62
CA SER A 131 6.42 0.94 -7.33
C SER A 131 6.05 1.30 -5.89
N TYR A 132 6.91 0.98 -4.92
CA TYR A 132 6.72 1.35 -3.52
C TYR A 132 6.61 2.88 -3.31
N HIS A 133 7.60 3.63 -3.81
CA HIS A 133 7.60 5.07 -3.67
C HIS A 133 6.45 5.73 -4.44
N GLN A 134 6.10 5.18 -5.61
CA GLN A 134 4.98 5.64 -6.40
C GLN A 134 3.65 5.45 -5.65
N GLU A 135 3.41 4.32 -4.99
CA GLU A 135 2.22 4.08 -4.17
C GLU A 135 2.10 5.11 -3.04
N ARG A 136 3.20 5.39 -2.33
CA ARG A 136 3.25 6.41 -1.27
C ARG A 136 2.94 7.80 -1.81
N LEU A 137 3.52 8.15 -2.96
CA LEU A 137 3.28 9.43 -3.61
C LEU A 137 1.83 9.59 -4.05
N LEU A 138 1.24 8.56 -4.66
CA LEU A 138 -0.13 8.58 -5.16
C LEU A 138 -1.15 8.66 -4.02
N LEU A 139 -0.87 8.02 -2.89
CA LEU A 139 -1.65 8.20 -1.66
C LEU A 139 -1.67 9.68 -1.22
N LEU A 140 -0.49 10.30 -1.10
CA LEU A 140 -0.37 11.70 -0.67
C LEU A 140 -1.04 12.66 -1.66
N LYS A 141 -0.83 12.43 -2.97
CA LYS A 141 -1.50 13.21 -4.02
C LYS A 141 -3.02 13.04 -4.00
N SER A 142 -3.52 11.84 -3.70
CA SER A 142 -4.97 11.61 -3.54
C SER A 142 -5.53 12.41 -2.38
N LEU A 143 -4.87 12.38 -1.21
CA LEU A 143 -5.27 13.16 -0.05
C LEU A 143 -5.25 14.67 -0.34
N GLN A 144 -4.16 15.16 -0.94
CA GLN A 144 -4.04 16.55 -1.36
C GLN A 144 -5.18 16.95 -2.30
N THR A 145 -5.48 16.10 -3.29
CA THR A 145 -6.55 16.34 -4.27
C THR A 145 -7.90 16.48 -3.58
N VAL A 146 -8.22 15.57 -2.66
CA VAL A 146 -9.46 15.60 -1.88
C VAL A 146 -9.57 16.89 -1.05
N ILE A 147 -8.49 17.29 -0.35
CA ILE A 147 -8.48 18.51 0.47
C ILE A 147 -8.68 19.76 -0.40
N VAL A 148 -7.97 19.86 -1.52
CA VAL A 148 -8.07 21.02 -2.43
C VAL A 148 -9.44 21.07 -3.11
N GLN A 149 -9.94 19.94 -3.61
CA GLN A 149 -11.27 19.87 -4.21
C GLN A 149 -12.38 20.16 -3.18
N GLY A 150 -12.19 19.82 -1.91
CA GLY A 150 -13.13 20.13 -0.83
C GLY A 150 -13.37 21.63 -0.60
N LEU A 151 -12.56 22.51 -1.20
CA LEU A 151 -12.82 23.95 -1.22
C LEU A 151 -13.97 24.34 -2.17
N HIS A 152 -14.28 23.48 -3.14
CA HIS A 152 -15.21 23.78 -4.24
C HIS A 152 -16.30 22.72 -4.43
N ASP A 153 -16.05 21.47 -4.03
CA ASP A 153 -16.97 20.33 -4.17
C ASP A 153 -17.54 19.91 -2.81
N ALA A 154 -18.86 19.79 -2.71
CA ALA A 154 -19.55 19.50 -1.46
C ALA A 154 -19.28 18.08 -0.92
N ALA A 155 -19.15 17.09 -1.82
CA ALA A 155 -18.87 15.72 -1.42
C ALA A 155 -17.43 15.58 -0.89
N MET A 156 -16.47 16.20 -1.56
CA MET A 156 -15.08 16.25 -1.10
C MET A 156 -14.97 17.03 0.20
N LYS A 157 -15.70 18.14 0.35
CA LYS A 157 -15.76 18.90 1.61
C LYS A 157 -16.24 18.04 2.77
N GLN A 158 -17.30 17.25 2.56
CA GLN A 158 -17.82 16.34 3.58
C GLN A 158 -16.79 15.27 3.94
N PHE A 159 -16.11 14.69 2.95
CA PHE A 159 -15.08 13.69 3.18
C PHE A 159 -13.88 14.26 3.94
N THR A 160 -13.40 15.45 3.56
CA THR A 160 -12.34 16.17 4.28
C THR A 160 -12.76 16.47 5.71
N GLY A 161 -14.00 16.92 5.94
CA GLY A 161 -14.54 17.12 7.29
C GLY A 161 -14.45 15.87 8.15
N ARG A 162 -14.88 14.72 7.61
CA ARG A 162 -14.76 13.42 8.28
C ARG A 162 -13.31 13.02 8.60
N LEU A 163 -12.37 13.31 7.71
CA LEU A 163 -10.94 13.06 7.97
C LEU A 163 -10.41 13.93 9.13
N LEU A 164 -10.82 15.19 9.18
CA LEU A 164 -10.43 16.11 10.26
C LEU A 164 -11.04 15.68 11.60
N GLU A 165 -12.32 15.31 11.62
CA GLU A 165 -13.01 14.75 12.80
C GLU A 165 -12.34 13.46 13.30
N ALA A 166 -11.80 12.65 12.38
CA ALA A 166 -11.03 11.45 12.72
C ALA A 166 -9.62 11.75 13.26
N GLY A 167 -9.24 13.03 13.37
CA GLY A 167 -7.99 13.49 13.97
C GLY A 167 -6.81 13.57 13.01
N LEU A 168 -7.05 13.66 11.69
CA LEU A 168 -5.97 13.74 10.69
C LEU A 168 -4.94 14.84 11.04
N GLU A 169 -5.38 16.04 11.40
CA GLU A 169 -4.50 17.18 11.72
C GLU A 169 -3.58 16.89 12.92
N GLN A 170 -4.15 16.45 14.04
CA GLN A 170 -3.42 16.17 15.28
C GLN A 170 -2.37 15.09 15.07
N ARG A 171 -2.73 14.07 14.28
CA ARG A 171 -1.89 12.91 14.05
C ARG A 171 -0.78 13.21 13.01
N LEU A 172 -1.07 14.01 11.97
CA LEU A 172 -0.03 14.57 11.09
C LEU A 172 0.95 15.46 11.86
N ALA A 173 0.44 16.32 12.74
CA ALA A 173 1.27 17.16 13.60
C ALA A 173 2.15 16.32 14.55
N ALA A 174 1.62 15.22 15.09
CA ALA A 174 2.40 14.28 15.89
C ALA A 174 3.51 13.60 15.06
N ALA A 175 3.19 13.15 13.85
CA ALA A 175 4.16 12.50 12.96
C ALA A 175 5.32 13.43 12.57
N LEU A 176 5.05 14.72 12.34
CA LEU A 176 6.07 15.74 12.05
C LEU A 176 6.97 16.06 13.24
N ARG A 177 6.51 15.82 14.48
CA ARG A 177 7.27 16.04 15.72
C ARG A 177 8.05 14.81 16.19
N SER A 178 7.72 13.63 15.67
CA SER A 178 8.39 12.36 15.98
C SER A 178 9.56 12.03 15.05
N ASN A 179 9.78 12.86 14.02
CA ASN A 179 11.03 12.91 13.24
C ASN A 179 12.01 13.88 13.89
#